data_AF-A0A0F9T0T5-F1
#
_entry.id   AF-A0A0F9T0T5-F1
#
_cell.length_a   1.000
_cell.length_b   1.000
_cell.length_c   1.000
_cell.angle_alpha   90.00
_cell.angle_beta   90.00
_cell.angle_gamma   90.00
#
_symmetry.space_group_name_H-M   'P 1'
#
loop_
_entity.id
_entity.type
_entity.pdbx_description
1 polymer ?
#
loop_
_entity_poly.entity_id
_entity_poly.type
_entity_poly.pdbx_seq_one_letter_code
_entity_poly.pdbx_strand_id
1 'polypeptide(L)' 'MSDREYELKLQGGKVATWPGGNGEDAARRYVDCFRDAVVVAWRTPRFGVHIYNPNDRIIE' A
#
# COMPACT_ATOMS: atom_id res chain seq x y z
N MET A 1 14.24 1.43 15.80
CA MET A 1 12.82 1.16 15.51
C MET A 1 12.79 0.12 14.41
N SER A 2 12.18 -1.04 14.63
CA SER A 2 12.07 -2.07 13.60
C SER A 2 11.04 -1.63 12.56
N ASP A 3 11.42 -1.71 11.30
CA ASP A 3 10.56 -1.36 10.18
C ASP A 3 9.43 -2.40 10.03
N ARG A 4 8.20 -1.94 9.74
CA ARG A 4 7.03 -2.79 9.51
C ARG A 4 6.47 -2.50 8.13
N GLU A 5 5.89 -3.51 7.50
CA GLU A 5 5.20 -3.32 6.23
C GLU A 5 3.85 -2.64 6.44
N TYR A 6 3.49 -1.75 5.50
CA TYR A 6 2.22 -1.03 5.45
C TYR A 6 1.63 -1.12 4.05
N GLU A 7 0.32 -1.30 3.97
CA GLU A 7 -0.42 -1.23 2.71
C GLU A 7 -0.82 0.23 2.45
N LEU A 8 -0.29 0.80 1.39
CA LEU A 8 -0.53 2.16 0.94
C LEU A 8 -1.53 2.14 -0.21
N LYS A 9 -2.64 2.84 -0.05
CA LYS A 9 -3.63 3.05 -1.11
C LYS A 9 -3.20 4.25 -1.95
N LEU A 10 -2.96 4.01 -3.23
CA LEU A 10 -2.57 5.03 -4.20
C LEU A 10 -3.79 5.67 -4.86
N GLN A 11 -3.61 6.89 -5.35
CA GLN A 11 -4.54 7.52 -6.26
C GLN A 11 -4.70 6.64 -7.51
N GLY A 12 -5.94 6.33 -7.88
CA GLY A 12 -6.26 5.34 -8.91
C GLY A 12 -6.64 3.95 -8.36
N GLY A 13 -6.68 3.78 -7.04
CA GLY A 13 -7.24 2.57 -6.40
C GLY A 13 -6.27 1.40 -6.26
N LYS A 14 -5.03 1.54 -6.74
CA LYS A 14 -3.96 0.56 -6.54
C LYS A 14 -3.52 0.51 -5.07
N VAL A 15 -3.04 -0.65 -4.63
CA VAL A 15 -2.47 -0.84 -3.29
C VAL A 15 -1.02 -1.29 -3.45
N ALA A 16 -0.11 -0.65 -2.73
CA ALA A 16 1.31 -1.00 -2.69
C ALA A 16 1.72 -1.30 -1.25
N THR A 17 2.50 -2.35 -1.03
CA THR A 17 3.07 -2.65 0.30
C THR A 17 4.43 -1.99 0.41
N TRP A 18 4.67 -1.22 1.47
CA TRP A 18 5.93 -0.52 1.68
C TRP A 18 6.41 -0.55 3.14
N PRO A 19 7.74 -0.67 3.36
CA PRO A 19 8.35 -0.59 4.69
C PRO A 19 8.35 0.84 5.26
N GLY A 20 7.98 0.98 6.53
CA GLY A 20 8.20 2.20 7.31
C GLY A 20 8.18 1.98 8.82
N GLY A 21 8.61 2.99 9.58
CA GLY A 21 8.49 2.96 11.05
C GLY A 21 7.04 3.08 11.54
N ASN A 22 6.19 3.69 10.71
CA ASN A 22 4.74 3.77 10.84
C ASN A 22 4.13 4.02 9.45
N GLY A 23 2.80 4.05 9.33
CA GLY A 23 2.14 4.21 8.03
C GLY A 23 2.38 5.56 7.35
N GLU A 24 2.58 6.64 8.11
CA GLU A 24 2.94 7.95 7.57
C GLU A 24 4.38 7.98 7.04
N ASP A 25 5.33 7.36 7.76
CA ASP A 25 6.71 7.22 7.32
C ASP A 25 6.80 6.32 6.07
N ALA A 26 6.04 5.22 6.03
CA ALA A 26 5.94 4.36 4.85
C ALA A 26 5.39 5.15 3.64
N ALA A 27 4.32 5.93 3.82
CA ALA A 27 3.75 6.77 2.77
C ALA A 27 4.76 7.84 2.29
N ARG A 28 5.44 8.52 3.22
CA ARG A 28 6.45 9.53 2.90
C ARG A 28 7.61 8.93 2.10
N ARG A 29 8.15 7.79 2.53
CA ARG A 29 9.22 7.06 1.82
C ARG A 29 8.77 6.59 0.44
N TYR A 30 7.52 6.14 0.32
CA TYR A 30 6.97 5.71 -0.96
C TYR A 30 6.91 6.87 -1.96
N VAL A 31 6.39 8.03 -1.57
CA VAL A 31 6.33 9.22 -2.43
C VAL A 31 7.74 9.78 -2.71
N ASP A 32 8.68 9.65 -1.78
CA ASP A 32 10.08 10.05 -2.00
C ASP A 32 10.73 9.21 -3.11
N CYS A 33 10.51 7.88 -3.12
CA CYS A 33 10.96 6.99 -4.19
C CYS A 33 10.16 7.16 -5.50
N PHE A 34 8.85 7.39 -5.40
CA PHE A 34 7.94 7.53 -6.53
C PHE A 34 7.29 8.91 -6.47
N ARG A 35 7.99 9.92 -6.99
CA ARG A 35 7.62 11.33 -6.86
C ARG A 35 6.26 11.70 -7.47
N ASP A 36 5.80 10.92 -8.45
CA ASP A 36 4.48 11.06 -9.09
C ASP A 36 3.37 10.27 -8.37
N ALA A 37 3.72 9.44 -7.39
CA ALA A 37 2.74 8.67 -6.65
C ALA A 37 2.06 9.54 -5.59
N VAL A 38 0.75 9.38 -5.47
CA VAL A 38 -0.07 10.04 -4.44
C VAL A 38 -0.68 8.95 -3.56
N VAL A 39 -0.28 8.93 -2.29
CA VAL A 39 -0.86 8.02 -1.28
C VAL A 39 -2.07 8.71 -0.65
N VAL A 40 -3.25 8.11 -0.75
CA VAL A 40 -4.50 8.66 -0.23
C VAL A 40 -4.91 8.07 1.12
N ALA A 41 -4.40 6.88 1.45
CA ALA A 41 -4.62 6.22 2.73
C ALA A 41 -3.55 5.15 2.97
N TRP A 42 -3.39 4.72 4.22
CA TRP A 42 -2.54 3.60 4.59
C TRP A 42 -3.22 2.74 5.65
N ARG A 43 -2.84 1.47 5.73
CA ARG A 43 -3.26 0.54 6.79
C ARG A 43 -2.15 -0.44 7.13
N THR A 44 -2.18 -0.98 8.34
CA THR A 44 -1.36 -2.14 8.70
C THR A 44 -1.85 -3.36 7.90
N PRO A 45 -0.95 -4.18 7.32
CA PRO A 45 -1.32 -5.37 6.58
C PRO A 45 -2.18 -6.27 7.46
N ARG A 46 -3.39 -6.55 7.01
CA ARG A 46 -4.22 -7.58 7.64
C ARG A 46 -3.83 -8.90 6.98
N PHE A 47 -3.09 -9.74 7.70
CA PHE A 47 -2.90 -11.13 7.30
C PHE A 47 -4.22 -11.88 7.50
N GLY A 48 -5.10 -11.76 6.51
CA GLY A 48 -6.33 -12.52 6.39
C GLY A 48 -6.41 -13.09 4.97
N VAL A 49 -6.94 -14.30 4.84
CA VAL A 49 -7.19 -14.95 3.54
C VAL A 49 -8.08 -14.04 2.69
N HIS A 50 -7.52 -13.47 1.63
CA HIS A 50 -8.29 -12.85 0.56
C HIS A 50 -8.66 -13.94 -0.44
N ILE A 51 -9.92 -14.39 -0.41
CA ILE A 51 -10.47 -15.26 -1.46
C ILE A 51 -10.74 -14.36 -2.68
N TYR A 52 -9.90 -14.46 -3.70
CA TYR A 52 -10.18 -13.84 -4.99
C TYR A 52 -11.35 -14.59 -5.64
N ASN A 53 -12.46 -13.90 -5.85
CA ASN A 53 -13.53 -14.42 -6.68
C ASN A 53 -13.06 -14.42 -8.15
N PRO A 54 -13.36 -15.46 -8.95
CA PRO A 54 -12.95 -15.54 -10.36
C PRO A 54 -13.59 -14.47 -11.28
N ASN A 55 -14.41 -13.56 -10.74
CA ASN A 55 -14.99 -12.42 -11.46
C ASN A 55 -14.26 -11.09 -11.22
N ASP A 56 -13.18 -11.07 -10.44
CA ASP A 56 -12.33 -9.88 -10.31
C ASP A 56 -11.57 -9.68 -11.62
N ARG A 57 -12.11 -8.84 -12.50
CA ARG A 57 -11.43 -8.42 -13.73
C ARG A 57 -10.27 -7.50 -13.35
N ILE A 58 -9.08 -8.09 -13.26
CA ILE A 58 -7.82 -7.37 -13.32
C ILE A 58 -7.69 -6.88 -14.77
N ILE A 59 -7.86 -5.58 -14.97
CA ILE A 59 -7.55 -4.90 -16.22
C ILE A 59 -6.04 -4.62 -16.24
N GLU A 60 -5.32 -5.32 -17.14
CA GLU A 60 -3.91 -5.08 -17.48
C GLU A 60 -3.73 -3.85 -18.37
#